data_AF-A0A9D2AVW2-F1
#
_entry.id   AF-A0A9D2AVW2-F1
#
_cell.length_a   1.000
_cell.length_b   1.000
_cell.length_c   1.000
_cell.angle_alpha   90.00
_cell.angle_beta   90.00
_cell.angle_gamma   90.00
#
_symmetry.space_group_name_H-M   'P 1'
#
loop_
_entity.id
_entity.type
_entity.pdbx_description
1 polymer ?
#
loop_
_entity_poly.entity_id
_entity_poly.type
_entity_poly.pdbx_seq_one_letter_code
_entity_poly.pdbx_strand_id
1 'polypeptide(L)'
;MKKRQFFAVFAAFAMGLSGCGGGSGAPGAEAETSVQAEKETSPQPGPESGETGGAARETDGGSPWLDTNLKNNITEGMETSPKDDFHLYVNYEWLLDNEIPDGYSTSDAFLDVEQATTEKTRALLEDDSLESHEAKLVQDFYHAWLDWDGRNAAGMEPLTSRLEDVESIDTLQELSESDRHLPGNAPGGGLDDGSHQRKSH
;
A
#
# COMPACT_ATOMS: atom_id res chain seq x y z
N MET A 1 -44.50 -25.84 -21.49
CA MET A 1 -44.25 -24.84 -22.56
C MET A 1 -44.41 -23.44 -22.00
N LYS A 2 -43.33 -22.65 -21.92
CA LYS A 2 -43.25 -21.23 -22.33
C LYS A 2 -41.87 -20.69 -21.93
N LYS A 3 -41.14 -20.27 -22.97
CA LYS A 3 -39.75 -19.83 -22.99
C LYS A 3 -39.66 -18.38 -22.48
N ARG A 4 -38.58 -18.01 -21.79
CA ARG A 4 -38.20 -16.60 -21.60
C ARG A 4 -36.81 -16.40 -22.20
N GLN A 5 -36.76 -15.54 -23.20
CA GLN A 5 -35.64 -15.28 -24.10
C GLN A 5 -34.66 -14.31 -23.41
N PHE A 6 -33.38 -14.65 -23.44
CA PHE A 6 -32.30 -13.70 -23.16
C PHE A 6 -31.92 -13.00 -24.48
N PHE A 7 -32.01 -11.67 -24.50
CA PHE A 7 -31.45 -10.84 -25.57
C PHE A 7 -30.05 -10.39 -25.17
N ALA A 8 -29.06 -10.81 -25.96
CA ALA A 8 -27.73 -10.24 -25.99
C ALA A 8 -27.76 -8.90 -26.73
N VAL A 9 -27.09 -7.88 -26.20
CA VAL A 9 -26.73 -6.68 -26.94
C VAL A 9 -25.23 -6.46 -26.80
N PHE A 10 -24.54 -6.82 -27.87
CA PHE A 10 -23.19 -6.40 -28.21
C PHE A 10 -23.25 -4.95 -28.69
N ALA A 11 -22.40 -4.06 -28.16
CA ALA A 11 -22.11 -2.78 -28.79
C ALA A 11 -20.61 -2.48 -28.66
N ALA A 12 -19.88 -2.82 -29.71
CA ALA A 12 -18.55 -2.32 -29.98
C ALA A 12 -18.65 -0.84 -30.39
N PHE A 13 -17.80 0.01 -29.82
CA PHE A 13 -17.53 1.33 -30.40
C PHE A 13 -16.02 1.59 -30.42
N ALA A 14 -15.53 1.81 -31.63
CA ALA A 14 -14.14 1.94 -31.99
C ALA A 14 -13.64 3.39 -31.86
N MET A 15 -12.35 3.49 -31.49
CA MET A 15 -11.34 4.48 -31.92
C MET A 15 -11.73 5.96 -32.04
N GLY A 16 -11.20 6.75 -31.10
CA GLY A 16 -10.90 8.17 -31.29
C GLY A 16 -9.44 8.44 -30.97
N LEU A 17 -8.60 8.54 -32.01
CA LEU A 17 -7.25 9.10 -31.94
C LEU A 17 -7.35 10.63 -31.84
N SER A 18 -6.74 11.24 -30.83
CA SER A 18 -6.34 12.64 -30.89
C SER A 18 -5.00 12.80 -30.19
N GLY A 19 -3.99 13.14 -30.99
CA GLY A 19 -2.60 13.17 -30.61
C GLY A 19 -2.24 14.39 -29.78
N CYS A 20 -1.31 14.17 -28.86
CA CYS A 20 -0.56 15.19 -28.14
C CYS A 20 0.44 15.87 -29.08
N GLY A 21 0.63 17.18 -28.91
CA GLY A 21 1.48 18.01 -29.74
C GLY A 21 2.98 17.93 -29.42
N GLY A 22 3.73 18.83 -30.05
CA GLY A 22 5.15 19.05 -29.76
C GLY A 22 5.92 19.61 -30.95
N GLY A 23 5.68 20.87 -31.30
CA GLY A 23 6.48 21.62 -32.26
C GLY A 23 7.80 22.07 -31.63
N SER A 24 8.89 21.73 -32.29
CA SER A 24 10.28 22.13 -32.02
C SER A 24 10.51 23.64 -32.16
N GLY A 25 11.29 24.23 -31.26
CA GLY A 25 11.85 25.57 -31.45
C GLY A 25 12.48 26.17 -30.20
N ALA A 26 13.76 25.86 -29.96
CA ALA A 26 14.69 26.75 -29.23
C ALA A 26 15.23 27.80 -30.26
N PRO A 27 15.83 28.96 -29.88
CA PRO A 27 16.88 29.05 -28.87
C PRO A 27 16.97 30.32 -28.00
N GLY A 28 17.69 30.19 -26.88
CA GLY A 28 18.77 31.10 -26.47
C GLY A 28 18.42 32.41 -25.77
N ALA A 29 18.65 32.46 -24.45
CA ALA A 29 19.26 33.61 -23.78
C ALA A 29 19.80 33.17 -22.42
N GLU A 30 21.10 33.37 -22.23
CA GLU A 30 21.85 33.13 -21.00
C GLU A 30 21.43 34.14 -19.92
N ALA A 31 21.20 33.64 -18.70
CA ALA A 31 21.17 34.47 -17.50
C ALA A 31 21.75 33.65 -16.35
N GLU A 32 22.99 33.96 -16.00
CA GLU A 32 23.62 33.50 -14.77
C GLU A 32 22.78 33.98 -13.57
N THR A 33 22.38 33.06 -12.70
CA THR A 33 21.84 33.39 -11.38
C THR A 33 22.66 32.64 -10.34
N SER A 34 23.33 33.43 -9.53
CA SER A 34 24.11 33.01 -8.37
C SER A 34 23.15 32.53 -7.28
N VAL A 35 23.33 31.30 -6.82
CA VAL A 35 22.60 30.75 -5.67
C VAL A 35 23.29 31.24 -4.40
N GLN A 36 22.62 32.10 -3.64
CA GLN A 36 22.97 32.37 -2.24
C GLN A 36 22.24 31.35 -1.36
N ALA A 37 23.01 30.65 -0.53
CA ALA A 37 22.53 29.68 0.42
C ALA A 37 21.85 30.38 1.61
N GLU A 38 20.53 30.23 1.73
CA GLU A 38 19.81 30.58 2.95
C GLU A 38 19.78 29.39 3.90
N LYS A 39 20.14 29.68 5.15
CA LYS A 39 20.33 28.74 6.25
C LYS A 39 18.98 28.40 6.87
N GLU A 40 18.40 27.26 6.52
CA GLU A 40 17.21 26.76 7.22
C GLU A 40 17.57 26.30 8.63
N THR A 41 16.98 26.96 9.62
CA THR A 41 16.94 26.50 11.01
C THR A 41 15.58 25.84 11.23
N SER A 42 15.59 24.51 11.38
CA SER A 42 14.41 23.69 11.66
C SER A 42 14.07 23.76 13.16
N PRO A 43 12.85 24.14 13.56
CA PRO A 43 12.42 24.01 14.96
C PRO A 43 11.94 22.58 15.24
N GLN A 44 12.54 21.94 16.25
CA GLN A 44 12.13 20.64 16.78
C GLN A 44 10.71 20.66 17.38
N PRO A 45 10.00 19.51 17.42
CA PRO A 45 8.68 19.42 18.02
C PRO A 45 8.77 19.33 19.56
N GLY A 46 7.93 20.13 20.22
CA GLY A 46 7.57 20.03 21.65
C GLY A 46 6.09 19.66 21.80
N PRO A 47 5.63 19.36 23.03
CA PRO A 47 4.96 18.10 23.37
C PRO A 47 3.44 18.08 23.12
N GLU A 48 2.93 16.85 23.13
CA GLU A 48 1.52 16.46 23.17
C GLU A 48 0.62 17.43 23.94
N SER A 49 -0.44 17.87 23.26
CA SER A 49 -1.71 18.30 23.85
C SER A 49 -2.78 17.67 22.97
N GLY A 50 -3.52 16.67 23.45
CA GLY A 50 -4.56 16.84 24.46
C GLY A 50 -5.88 16.92 23.69
N GLU A 51 -6.71 15.88 23.82
CA GLU A 51 -8.07 15.85 23.28
C GLU A 51 -8.82 17.11 23.71
N THR A 52 -9.17 17.93 22.73
CA THR A 52 -10.20 18.95 22.88
C THR A 52 -11.15 18.81 21.71
N GLY A 53 -12.40 18.51 22.04
CA GLY A 53 -13.50 18.35 21.08
C GLY A 53 -13.53 19.45 20.03
N GLY A 54 -13.80 19.04 18.80
CA GLY A 54 -13.74 19.88 17.61
C GLY A 54 -14.62 21.12 17.74
N ALA A 55 -14.01 22.24 18.10
CA ALA A 55 -14.54 23.54 17.76
C ALA A 55 -14.41 23.69 16.24
N ALA A 56 -15.55 23.86 15.55
CA ALA A 56 -15.60 24.13 14.13
C ALA A 56 -14.66 25.31 13.81
N ARG A 57 -13.61 25.04 13.02
CA ARG A 57 -12.79 26.11 12.44
C ARG A 57 -13.65 26.84 11.41
N GLU A 58 -13.90 28.11 11.66
CA GLU A 58 -14.60 28.98 10.73
C GLU A 58 -13.67 29.25 9.55
N THR A 59 -13.94 28.60 8.42
CA THR A 59 -13.23 28.81 7.16
C THR A 59 -14.12 29.65 6.24
N ASP A 60 -13.53 30.55 5.46
CA ASP A 60 -14.20 31.45 4.49
C ASP A 60 -14.76 30.68 3.25
N GLY A 61 -14.95 29.36 3.37
CA GLY A 61 -15.21 28.43 2.27
C GLY A 61 -16.54 27.68 2.36
N GLY A 62 -17.52 28.22 3.09
CA GLY A 62 -18.77 27.52 3.45
C GLY A 62 -18.61 26.71 4.73
N SER A 63 -19.73 26.27 5.32
CA SER A 63 -19.76 25.41 6.51
C SER A 63 -18.69 24.32 6.40
N PRO A 64 -17.97 23.99 7.48
CA PRO A 64 -16.81 23.13 7.40
C PRO A 64 -17.14 21.83 6.65
N TRP A 65 -16.37 21.54 5.59
CA TRP A 65 -16.49 20.31 4.83
C TRP A 65 -16.37 19.13 5.81
N LEU A 66 -17.45 18.36 5.95
CA LEU A 66 -17.49 17.18 6.80
C LEU A 66 -16.82 16.03 6.06
N ASP A 67 -15.71 15.51 6.60
CA ASP A 67 -15.16 14.25 6.09
C ASP A 67 -15.99 13.09 6.64
N THR A 68 -16.77 12.47 5.77
CA THR A 68 -17.69 11.37 6.10
C THR A 68 -16.98 10.02 6.26
N ASN A 69 -15.68 9.94 5.96
CA ASN A 69 -14.86 8.74 6.16
C ASN A 69 -14.23 8.65 7.56
N LEU A 70 -14.24 9.75 8.32
CA LEU A 70 -13.69 9.74 9.66
C LEU A 70 -14.73 9.18 10.65
N LYS A 71 -14.34 8.15 11.40
CA LYS A 71 -15.21 7.60 12.44
C LYS A 71 -15.56 8.68 13.45
N ASN A 72 -16.83 8.71 13.88
CA ASN A 72 -17.44 9.70 14.78
C ASN A 72 -17.82 11.06 14.16
N ASN A 73 -17.58 11.28 12.87
CA ASN A 73 -18.11 12.46 12.17
C ASN A 73 -19.58 12.31 11.76
N ILE A 74 -20.11 11.08 11.74
CA ILE A 74 -21.51 10.78 11.40
C ILE A 74 -22.30 10.53 12.69
N THR A 75 -23.44 11.20 12.84
CA THR A 75 -24.31 11.09 14.02
C THR A 75 -25.73 10.68 13.64
N GLU A 76 -26.46 10.11 14.60
CA GLU A 76 -27.88 9.81 14.46
C GLU A 76 -28.69 11.06 14.08
N GLY A 77 -29.62 10.90 13.13
CA GLY A 77 -30.52 11.98 12.70
C GLY A 77 -29.90 13.02 11.77
N MET A 78 -28.68 12.80 11.27
CA MET A 78 -28.05 13.64 10.26
C MET A 78 -28.84 13.57 8.94
N GLU A 79 -29.19 14.73 8.37
CA GLU A 79 -29.83 14.77 7.05
C GLU A 79 -28.82 14.37 5.97
N THR A 80 -29.23 13.44 5.09
CA THR A 80 -28.42 12.99 3.96
C THR A 80 -29.13 13.32 2.64
N SER A 81 -28.34 13.68 1.63
CA SER A 81 -28.85 14.08 0.32
C SER A 81 -27.92 13.54 -0.75
N PRO A 82 -28.43 12.83 -1.76
CA PRO A 82 -27.60 12.28 -2.83
C PRO A 82 -26.98 13.36 -3.73
N LYS A 83 -27.44 14.63 -3.60
CA LYS A 83 -26.89 15.78 -4.32
C LYS A 83 -25.70 16.41 -3.61
N ASP A 84 -25.63 16.26 -2.29
CA ASP A 84 -24.62 16.92 -1.44
C ASP A 84 -23.50 15.94 -1.10
N ASP A 85 -23.84 14.73 -0.64
CA ASP A 85 -22.90 13.63 -0.42
C ASP A 85 -23.57 12.29 -0.75
N PHE A 86 -23.27 11.76 -1.95
CA PHE A 86 -23.80 10.48 -2.39
C PHE A 86 -23.24 9.30 -1.59
N HIS A 87 -22.00 9.38 -1.11
CA HIS A 87 -21.37 8.31 -0.33
C HIS A 87 -22.05 8.18 1.05
N LEU A 88 -22.22 9.31 1.74
CA LEU A 88 -22.98 9.34 3.00
C LEU A 88 -24.43 8.91 2.79
N TYR A 89 -25.09 9.37 1.72
CA TYR A 89 -26.49 9.02 1.45
C TYR A 89 -26.72 7.50 1.30
N VAL A 90 -25.86 6.80 0.55
CA VAL A 90 -26.05 5.36 0.32
C VAL A 90 -25.51 4.48 1.44
N ASN A 91 -24.52 4.95 2.21
CA ASN A 91 -23.85 4.18 3.25
C ASN A 91 -24.14 4.67 4.68
N TYR A 92 -25.13 5.55 4.88
CA TYR A 92 -25.39 6.21 6.17
C TYR A 92 -25.44 5.24 7.35
N GLU A 93 -26.28 4.20 7.24
CA GLU A 93 -26.46 3.20 8.30
C GLU A 93 -25.14 2.46 8.60
N TRP A 94 -24.39 2.09 7.55
CA TRP A 94 -23.11 1.40 7.73
C TRP A 94 -22.05 2.32 8.37
N LEU A 95 -21.92 3.57 7.93
CA LEU A 95 -20.97 4.53 8.52
C LEU A 95 -21.27 4.83 9.99
N LEU A 96 -22.55 4.88 10.35
CA LEU A 96 -23.02 5.07 11.71
C LEU A 96 -22.67 3.88 12.60
N ASP A 97 -23.06 2.67 12.19
CA ASP A 97 -23.05 1.48 13.04
C ASP A 97 -21.74 0.68 12.97
N ASN A 98 -20.99 0.76 11.86
CA ASN A 98 -19.79 -0.05 11.68
C ASN A 98 -18.68 0.37 12.64
N GLU A 99 -18.13 -0.58 13.39
CA GLU A 99 -16.93 -0.39 14.21
C GLU A 99 -15.66 -0.76 13.42
N ILE A 100 -14.54 -0.14 13.79
CA ILE A 100 -13.24 -0.57 13.28
C ILE A 100 -12.79 -1.74 14.15
N PRO A 101 -12.58 -2.95 13.61
CA PRO A 101 -12.19 -4.09 14.42
C PRO A 101 -10.85 -3.89 15.13
N ASP A 102 -10.65 -4.57 16.27
CA ASP A 102 -9.40 -4.51 17.03
C ASP A 102 -8.19 -4.87 16.16
N GLY A 103 -7.12 -4.07 16.27
CA GLY A 103 -5.90 -4.26 15.47
C GLY A 103 -5.97 -3.68 14.06
N TYR A 104 -7.11 -3.16 13.63
CA TYR A 104 -7.27 -2.44 12.37
C TYR A 104 -7.35 -0.93 12.62
N SER A 105 -6.85 -0.14 11.67
CA SER A 105 -6.98 1.32 11.68
C SER A 105 -8.14 1.83 10.83
N THR A 106 -8.70 0.97 9.97
CA THR A 106 -9.78 1.26 9.03
C THR A 106 -10.70 0.07 8.90
N SER A 107 -11.96 0.31 8.57
CA SER A 107 -12.91 -0.70 8.11
C SER A 107 -13.49 -0.26 6.77
N ASP A 108 -13.71 -1.21 5.88
CA ASP A 108 -14.31 -0.99 4.57
C ASP A 108 -15.07 -2.25 4.12
N ALA A 109 -15.69 -2.17 2.94
CA ALA A 109 -16.50 -3.26 2.40
C ALA A 109 -15.70 -4.53 2.02
N PHE A 110 -14.37 -4.47 1.96
CA PHE A 110 -13.49 -5.58 1.58
C PHE A 110 -12.92 -6.31 2.79
N LEU A 111 -12.87 -5.65 3.95
CA LEU A 111 -12.29 -6.19 5.17
C LEU A 111 -12.90 -7.56 5.57
N ASP A 112 -14.21 -7.76 5.38
CA ASP A 112 -14.86 -9.05 5.65
C ASP A 112 -14.30 -10.20 4.78
N VAL A 113 -14.06 -9.91 3.49
CA VAL A 113 -13.52 -10.90 2.55
C VAL A 113 -12.04 -11.16 2.85
N GLU A 114 -11.29 -10.13 3.22
CA GLU A 114 -9.90 -10.24 3.64
C GLU A 114 -9.78 -11.14 4.88
N GLN A 115 -10.59 -10.89 5.92
CA GLN A 115 -10.61 -11.70 7.13
C GLN A 115 -10.97 -13.15 6.82
N ALA A 116 -12.06 -13.39 6.09
CA ALA A 116 -12.49 -14.73 5.73
C ALA A 116 -11.46 -15.50 4.88
N THR A 117 -10.70 -14.80 4.04
CA THR A 117 -9.65 -15.41 3.21
C THR A 117 -8.39 -15.67 4.03
N THR A 118 -8.04 -14.76 4.95
CA THR A 118 -6.94 -14.92 5.89
C THR A 118 -7.15 -16.13 6.79
N GLU A 119 -8.35 -16.30 7.34
CA GLU A 119 -8.71 -17.46 8.15
C GLU A 119 -8.57 -18.78 7.38
N LYS A 120 -9.08 -18.84 6.15
CA LYS A 120 -8.93 -20.03 5.29
C LYS A 120 -7.47 -20.32 4.97
N THR A 121 -6.68 -19.28 4.70
CA THR A 121 -5.26 -19.44 4.41
C THR A 121 -4.52 -19.95 5.64
N ARG A 122 -4.80 -19.40 6.83
CA ARG A 122 -4.25 -19.89 8.10
C ARG A 122 -4.61 -21.36 8.33
N ALA A 123 -5.87 -21.73 8.11
CA ALA A 123 -6.30 -23.13 8.26
C ALA A 123 -5.51 -24.09 7.35
N LEU A 124 -5.14 -23.67 6.13
CA LEU A 124 -4.29 -24.47 5.24
C LEU A 124 -2.84 -24.53 5.72
N LEU A 125 -2.31 -23.45 6.28
CA LEU A 125 -0.96 -23.41 6.86
C LEU A 125 -0.83 -24.25 8.13
N GLU A 126 -1.93 -24.47 8.85
CA GLU A 126 -1.99 -25.29 10.05
C GLU A 126 -2.43 -26.75 9.76
N ASP A 127 -2.75 -27.10 8.52
CA ASP A 127 -3.22 -28.44 8.14
C ASP A 127 -2.06 -29.40 7.88
N ASP A 128 -1.69 -30.16 8.90
CA ASP A 128 -0.65 -31.21 8.84
C ASP A 128 -0.97 -32.36 7.88
N SER A 129 -2.18 -32.46 7.32
CA SER A 129 -2.51 -33.51 6.34
C SER A 129 -1.98 -33.21 4.94
N LEU A 130 -1.51 -31.97 4.69
CA LEU A 130 -0.98 -31.52 3.41
C LEU A 130 0.49 -31.88 3.26
N GLU A 131 0.76 -33.00 2.59
CA GLU A 131 2.11 -33.58 2.56
C GLU A 131 2.99 -33.19 1.36
N SER A 132 2.52 -32.33 0.45
CA SER A 132 3.30 -31.94 -0.74
C SER A 132 4.57 -31.18 -0.35
N HIS A 133 5.58 -31.19 -1.23
CA HIS A 133 6.82 -30.47 -0.95
C HIS A 133 6.58 -28.96 -0.79
N GLU A 134 5.71 -28.39 -1.63
CA GLU A 134 5.33 -26.99 -1.61
C GLU A 134 4.54 -26.65 -0.34
N ALA A 135 3.65 -27.54 0.11
CA ALA A 135 2.92 -27.37 1.37
C ALA A 135 3.90 -27.31 2.54
N LYS A 136 4.81 -28.29 2.65
CA LYS A 136 5.84 -28.32 3.69
C LYS A 136 6.68 -27.04 3.72
N LEU A 137 7.14 -26.56 2.55
CA LEU A 137 7.97 -25.35 2.49
C LEU A 137 7.27 -24.11 3.08
N VAL A 138 6.00 -23.91 2.73
CA VAL A 138 5.24 -22.73 3.21
C VAL A 138 4.84 -22.89 4.68
N GLN A 139 4.52 -24.12 5.11
CA GLN A 139 4.22 -24.44 6.51
C GLN A 139 5.45 -24.27 7.41
N ASP A 140 6.62 -24.76 7.00
CA ASP A 140 7.89 -24.58 7.72
C ASP A 140 8.21 -23.09 7.88
N PHE A 141 8.01 -22.29 6.83
CA PHE A 141 8.18 -20.84 6.91
C PHE A 141 7.17 -20.19 7.88
N TYR A 142 5.91 -20.62 7.86
CA TYR A 142 4.89 -20.15 8.78
C TYR A 142 5.24 -20.47 10.25
N HIS A 143 5.71 -21.69 10.54
CA HIS A 143 6.13 -22.08 11.88
C HIS A 143 7.38 -21.30 12.34
N ALA A 144 8.35 -21.09 11.45
CA ALA A 144 9.51 -20.26 11.76
C ALA A 144 9.13 -18.80 12.08
N TRP A 145 8.10 -18.28 11.43
CA TRP A 145 7.58 -16.93 11.71
C TRP A 145 6.96 -16.82 13.12
N LEU A 146 6.23 -17.87 13.53
CA LEU A 146 5.55 -17.93 14.83
C LEU A 146 6.45 -18.29 16.01
N ASP A 147 7.65 -18.81 15.77
CA ASP A 147 8.61 -19.20 16.82
C ASP A 147 9.24 -17.97 17.51
N TRP A 148 8.48 -17.36 18.41
CA TRP A 148 8.94 -16.21 19.20
C TRP A 148 10.10 -16.57 20.14
N ASP A 149 10.12 -17.78 20.69
CA ASP A 149 11.16 -18.21 21.62
C ASP A 149 12.50 -18.38 20.90
N GLY A 150 12.50 -19.04 19.74
CA GLY A 150 13.68 -19.15 18.88
C GLY A 150 14.18 -17.79 18.41
N ARG A 151 13.28 -16.89 17.98
CA ARG A 151 13.63 -15.51 17.59
C ARG A 151 14.25 -14.72 18.74
N ASN A 152 13.68 -14.81 19.93
CA ASN A 152 14.19 -14.13 21.12
C ASN A 152 15.55 -14.70 21.56
N ALA A 153 15.74 -16.01 21.46
CA ALA A 153 17.01 -16.67 21.79
C ALA A 153 18.13 -16.30 20.80
N ALA A 154 17.82 -16.22 19.50
CA ALA A 154 18.78 -15.82 18.47
C ALA A 154 19.17 -14.33 18.55
N GLY A 155 18.27 -13.48 19.06
CA GLY A 155 18.53 -12.05 19.21
C GLY A 155 18.95 -11.39 17.89
N MET A 156 20.07 -10.68 17.89
CA MET A 156 20.61 -9.98 16.72
C MET A 156 21.64 -10.80 15.93
N GLU A 157 22.02 -12.00 16.41
CA GLU A 157 23.07 -12.82 15.80
C GLU A 157 22.86 -13.05 14.30
N PRO A 158 21.63 -13.34 13.79
CA PRO A 158 21.41 -13.53 12.36
C PRO A 158 21.68 -12.28 11.50
N LEU A 159 21.68 -11.08 12.10
CA LEU A 159 21.89 -9.81 11.39
C LEU A 159 23.32 -9.28 11.53
N THR A 160 24.11 -9.77 12.48
CA THR A 160 25.45 -9.21 12.81
C THR A 160 26.37 -9.15 11.59
N SER A 161 26.51 -10.22 10.82
CA SER A 161 27.37 -10.22 9.63
C SER A 161 26.97 -9.15 8.61
N ARG A 162 25.66 -8.92 8.42
CA ARG A 162 25.20 -7.88 7.49
C ARG A 162 25.47 -6.48 8.03
N LEU A 163 25.34 -6.29 9.34
CA LEU A 163 25.65 -5.01 9.99
C LEU A 163 27.14 -4.71 9.88
N GLU A 164 28.01 -5.70 10.10
CA GLU A 164 29.46 -5.58 9.91
C GLU A 164 29.81 -5.21 8.47
N ASP A 165 29.17 -5.85 7.48
CA ASP A 165 29.34 -5.50 6.07
C ASP A 165 28.97 -4.03 5.80
N VAL A 166 27.88 -3.53 6.39
CA VAL A 166 27.47 -2.11 6.25
C VAL A 166 28.43 -1.16 6.96
N GLU A 167 28.87 -1.51 8.17
CA GLU A 167 29.82 -0.70 8.95
C GLU A 167 31.19 -0.59 8.27
N SER A 168 31.56 -1.58 7.45
CA SER A 168 32.82 -1.59 6.72
C SER A 168 32.85 -0.68 5.47
N ILE A 169 31.73 -0.04 5.12
CA ILE A 169 31.62 0.82 3.93
C ILE A 169 32.15 2.21 4.25
N ASP A 170 33.27 2.59 3.63
CA ASP A 170 33.93 3.88 3.83
C ASP A 170 33.74 4.83 2.63
N THR A 171 33.28 4.32 1.48
CA THR A 171 33.17 5.09 0.23
C THR A 171 31.82 4.93 -0.46
N LEU A 172 31.47 5.94 -1.28
CA LEU A 172 30.27 5.88 -2.12
C LEU A 172 30.31 4.74 -3.16
N GLN A 173 31.52 4.34 -3.57
CA GLN A 173 31.72 3.19 -4.46
C GLN A 173 31.37 1.88 -3.74
N GLU A 174 31.89 1.66 -2.54
CA GLU A 174 31.59 0.48 -1.72
C GLU A 174 30.10 0.41 -1.33
N LEU A 175 29.46 1.55 -1.08
CA LEU A 175 28.02 1.62 -0.85
C LEU A 175 27.23 1.09 -2.05
N SER A 176 27.59 1.54 -3.26
CA SER A 176 26.95 1.09 -4.51
C SER A 176 27.16 -0.40 -4.78
N GLU A 177 28.33 -0.94 -4.42
CA GLU A 177 28.65 -2.36 -4.55
C GLU A 177 27.88 -3.24 -3.53
N SER A 178 27.74 -2.75 -2.29
CA SER A 178 26.95 -3.37 -1.23
C SER A 178 25.45 -3.38 -1.57
N ASP A 179 24.94 -2.27 -2.13
CA ASP A 179 23.54 -2.13 -2.57
C ASP A 179 23.17 -3.16 -3.64
N ARG A 180 24.09 -3.45 -4.57
CA ARG A 180 23.91 -4.45 -5.63
C ARG A 180 23.74 -5.89 -5.12
N HIS A 181 24.36 -6.21 -3.97
CA HIS A 181 24.28 -7.54 -3.36
C HIS A 181 23.03 -7.73 -2.50
N LEU A 182 22.23 -6.68 -2.29
CA LEU A 182 20.95 -6.83 -1.61
C LEU A 182 19.99 -7.66 -2.47
N PRO A 183 19.30 -8.66 -1.86
CA PRO A 183 18.31 -9.45 -2.58
C PRO A 183 17.24 -8.53 -3.17
N GLY A 184 17.08 -8.57 -4.49
CA GLY A 184 16.12 -7.74 -5.25
C GLY A 184 16.73 -6.57 -6.03
N ASN A 185 18.01 -6.22 -5.81
CA ASN A 185 18.64 -5.05 -6.42
C ASN A 185 19.74 -5.39 -7.45
N ALA A 186 19.82 -6.66 -7.88
CA ALA A 186 20.68 -7.05 -8.98
C ALA A 186 20.23 -6.30 -10.26
N PRO A 187 21.13 -5.57 -10.96
CA PRO A 187 20.79 -4.95 -12.23
C PRO A 187 20.66 -6.07 -13.25
N GLY A 188 19.40 -6.47 -13.47
CA GLY A 188 19.09 -7.72 -14.15
C GLY A 188 17.75 -8.34 -13.74
N GLY A 189 16.88 -7.67 -12.99
CA GLY A 189 15.47 -8.05 -12.80
C GLY A 189 14.61 -7.99 -14.09
N GLY A 190 15.23 -8.16 -15.26
CA GLY A 190 14.52 -8.62 -16.44
C GLY A 190 14.28 -10.11 -16.27
N LEU A 191 13.04 -10.53 -16.50
CA LEU A 191 12.65 -11.93 -16.64
C LEU A 191 13.72 -12.68 -17.45
N ASP A 192 14.51 -13.52 -16.77
CA ASP A 192 15.41 -14.47 -17.43
C ASP A 192 14.51 -15.42 -18.23
N ASP A 193 14.47 -15.24 -19.54
CA ASP A 193 13.56 -15.94 -20.44
C ASP A 193 13.99 -17.39 -20.72
N GLY A 194 14.58 -18.09 -19.75
CA GLY A 194 14.78 -19.55 -19.77
C GLY A 194 15.43 -20.09 -21.06
N SER A 195 16.16 -19.26 -21.79
CA SER A 195 16.65 -19.58 -23.12
C SER A 195 18.11 -20.01 -23.06
N HIS A 196 18.43 -21.08 -22.31
CA HIS A 196 19.52 -22.06 -22.55
C HIS A 196 19.56 -22.99 -21.32
N GLN A 197 19.13 -24.25 -21.40
CA GLN A 197 19.98 -25.39 -21.77
C GLN A 197 19.07 -26.62 -22.03
N ARG A 198 18.69 -26.89 -23.28
CA ARG A 198 18.36 -28.27 -23.69
C ARG A 198 19.65 -28.93 -24.18
N LYS A 199 20.35 -29.63 -23.28
CA LYS A 199 21.38 -30.60 -23.66
C LYS A 199 20.70 -31.73 -24.42
N SER A 200 20.99 -31.84 -25.71
CA SER A 200 20.62 -33.00 -26.53
C SER A 200 21.28 -34.25 -25.95
N HIS A 201 20.47 -35.26 -25.63
CA HIS A 201 20.88 -36.66 -25.72
C HIS A 201 20.44 -37.20 -27.08
#